data_AF-A0A7C3XLK9-F1
#
_entry.id   AF-A0A7C3XLK9-F1
#
_cell.length_a   1.000
_cell.length_b   1.000
_cell.length_c   1.000
_cell.angle_alpha   90.00
_cell.angle_beta   90.00
_cell.angle_gamma   90.00
#
_symmetry.space_group_name_H-M   'P 1'
#
loop_
_entity.id
_entity.type
_entity.pdbx_description
1 polymer ?
#
loop_
_entity_poly.entity_id
_entity_poly.type
_entity_poly.pdbx_seq_one_letter_code
_entity_poly.pdbx_strand_id
1 'polypeptide(L)'
;MGAGAAGAACAPHGGGLTSSAPMGRAVARVICAVCAGLAAAAAAPATRATSSAPAVPDEKAIATAQRLMREVFAAEYAAADTSGRRALARKFLRQACFSEEDPAARYVLLCEARDIAARNGDPETSFRAITQLTARYGTDPVPMTLAAMSVACRSTADAEALCSAATICMNIAERSAMRDDYAAAQRLLSLAGLAAGRAQNVSLLAAVEARTRERAALEKAHALYMEAARKLASGSADARAHLAVGQFLCFCKGDWQSGLAHLAQCSDRALAEIAHLDRAAPSDAQARYALAGRWWDLAAASGEPFRRNIEDRAAHWYRLALPGLSGLAMEVARKRLEDVEQRSLRDRNLAPGVLAELYRGPAFEQFVKTRLDRQIDFDWGDGAPDEALPRDMFSIRWRGVLRVTTAGRYQLAVQANAGARLWIDGRCIIDAPNLTRSRSGARTEVDLAADLHSLRVDYWDTTGLARMRLLWRPPGAREDQPIPPAAFYHDALTQPR
;
A
#
# COMPACT_ATOMS: atom_id res chain seq x y z
N MET A 1 4.76 -3.06 -71.14
CA MET A 1 4.90 -1.61 -71.39
C MET A 1 5.89 -1.08 -70.36
N GLY A 2 7.20 -1.10 -70.66
CA GLY A 2 8.00 0.10 -71.00
C GLY A 2 8.53 0.75 -69.71
N ALA A 3 9.74 0.42 -69.22
CA ALA A 3 11.06 1.03 -69.50
C ALA A 3 11.16 2.49 -68.98
N GLY A 4 12.21 3.01 -68.33
CA GLY A 4 13.58 2.60 -67.98
C GLY A 4 14.21 3.69 -67.07
N ALA A 5 15.15 3.35 -66.18
CA ALA A 5 16.61 3.60 -66.26
C ALA A 5 17.02 5.11 -66.26
N ALA A 6 17.67 5.67 -65.22
CA ALA A 6 19.06 5.51 -64.72
C ALA A 6 20.11 6.45 -65.38
N GLY A 7 21.02 6.99 -64.56
CA GLY A 7 22.28 7.66 -64.95
C GLY A 7 22.76 8.63 -63.85
N ALA A 8 23.74 8.28 -63.00
CA ALA A 8 25.22 8.28 -63.20
C ALA A 8 25.81 9.71 -63.10
N ALA A 9 27.00 10.04 -62.56
CA ALA A 9 28.16 9.40 -61.92
C ALA A 9 29.04 10.56 -61.33
N CYS A 10 29.65 10.47 -60.15
CA CYS A 10 31.05 10.07 -59.84
C CYS A 10 32.20 11.06 -60.20
N ALA A 11 32.73 11.75 -59.16
CA ALA A 11 34.13 12.12 -58.80
C ALA A 11 35.03 12.92 -59.81
N PRO A 12 36.33 13.28 -59.56
CA PRO A 12 37.20 13.19 -58.35
C PRO A 12 38.21 14.39 -58.11
N HIS A 13 39.08 14.23 -57.08
CA HIS A 13 40.46 14.80 -56.86
C HIS A 13 40.62 16.32 -56.58
N GLY A 14 41.56 16.86 -55.80
CA GLY A 14 42.75 16.47 -55.02
C GLY A 14 43.39 17.81 -54.55
N GLY A 15 43.87 18.02 -53.32
CA GLY A 15 45.25 17.78 -52.87
C GLY A 15 46.11 19.07 -52.76
N GLY A 16 46.75 19.30 -51.59
CA GLY A 16 47.99 20.09 -51.38
C GLY A 16 47.87 21.63 -51.18
N LEU A 17 48.05 22.20 -49.97
CA LEU A 17 49.28 22.55 -49.23
C LEU A 17 50.04 23.81 -49.71
N THR A 18 50.07 24.87 -48.89
CA THR A 18 51.24 25.71 -48.44
C THR A 18 50.73 26.73 -47.39
N SER A 19 51.17 26.70 -46.11
CA SER A 19 52.37 27.26 -45.47
C SER A 19 52.38 28.78 -45.23
N SER A 20 52.14 29.22 -43.97
CA SER A 20 53.03 30.15 -43.22
C SER A 20 52.57 30.34 -41.76
N ALA A 21 53.40 29.95 -40.80
CA ALA A 21 53.36 30.29 -39.36
C ALA A 21 54.12 31.64 -39.11
N PRO A 22 54.38 32.18 -37.88
CA PRO A 22 54.34 31.55 -36.54
C PRO A 22 54.03 32.48 -35.31
N MET A 23 54.36 31.94 -34.12
CA MET A 23 54.49 32.51 -32.75
C MET A 23 53.31 32.18 -31.84
N GLY A 24 53.42 31.51 -30.69
CA GLY A 24 54.47 30.99 -29.80
C GLY A 24 53.69 30.57 -28.53
N ARG A 25 53.98 29.57 -27.69
CA ARG A 25 55.14 28.88 -27.14
C ARG A 25 54.57 27.52 -26.63
N ALA A 26 55.16 26.36 -26.96
CA ALA A 26 56.11 25.60 -26.12
C ALA A 26 55.48 25.09 -24.79
N VAL A 27 55.47 23.80 -24.40
CA VAL A 27 56.34 22.64 -24.69
C VAL A 27 55.65 21.30 -24.27
N ALA A 28 55.78 20.28 -25.15
CA ALA A 28 55.95 18.81 -24.99
C ALA A 28 55.00 17.98 -24.05
N ARG A 29 54.26 16.90 -24.43
CA ARG A 29 54.48 15.66 -25.25
C ARG A 29 55.70 14.83 -24.78
N VAL A 30 55.64 13.53 -24.42
CA VAL A 30 55.42 12.30 -25.25
C VAL A 30 55.39 11.10 -24.26
N ILE A 31 54.35 10.25 -24.19
CA ILE A 31 54.14 8.88 -24.78
C ILE A 31 55.19 7.79 -24.44
N CYS A 32 54.70 6.67 -23.88
CA CYS A 32 54.95 5.22 -24.14
C CYS A 32 55.07 4.44 -22.80
N ALA A 33 54.16 3.56 -22.38
CA ALA A 33 53.64 2.29 -22.92
C ALA A 33 54.20 1.06 -22.15
N VAL A 34 53.29 0.08 -21.91
CA VAL A 34 53.50 -1.37 -21.66
C VAL A 34 53.53 -1.90 -20.21
N CYS A 35 52.37 -2.52 -19.87
CA CYS A 35 52.10 -3.79 -19.17
C CYS A 35 52.20 -4.01 -17.65
N ALA A 36 51.12 -4.67 -17.21
CA ALA A 36 50.96 -5.68 -16.15
C ALA A 36 50.77 -5.23 -14.69
N GLY A 37 49.61 -5.56 -14.12
CA GLY A 37 49.48 -5.81 -12.68
C GLY A 37 48.17 -5.37 -12.01
N LEU A 38 47.28 -6.35 -11.82
CA LEU A 38 46.36 -6.52 -10.68
C LEU A 38 45.16 -5.57 -10.44
N ALA A 39 44.05 -6.25 -10.10
CA ALA A 39 42.90 -5.86 -9.29
C ALA A 39 41.79 -5.03 -9.95
N ALA A 40 40.78 -5.75 -10.44
CA ALA A 40 39.43 -5.25 -10.64
C ALA A 40 38.82 -4.86 -9.28
N ALA A 41 38.80 -3.56 -8.98
CA ALA A 41 38.01 -3.02 -7.89
C ALA A 41 36.54 -2.92 -8.32
N ALA A 42 35.68 -3.55 -7.54
CA ALA A 42 34.23 -3.58 -7.71
C ALA A 42 33.65 -2.17 -7.88
N ALA A 43 32.87 -1.96 -8.96
CA ALA A 43 32.02 -0.80 -9.10
C ALA A 43 30.91 -0.88 -8.03
N ALA A 44 31.10 -0.15 -6.94
CA ALA A 44 30.10 0.07 -5.92
C ALA A 44 28.84 0.74 -6.54
N PRO A 45 27.62 0.38 -6.11
CA PRO A 45 26.42 1.06 -6.56
C PRO A 45 26.44 2.50 -6.06
N ALA A 46 26.15 3.43 -6.97
CA ALA A 46 26.02 4.85 -6.67
C ALA A 46 25.05 5.06 -5.49
N THR A 47 25.61 5.52 -4.37
CA THR A 47 24.87 5.94 -3.19
C THR A 47 23.98 7.11 -3.55
N ARG A 48 22.66 6.87 -3.64
CA ARG A 48 21.67 7.94 -3.48
C ARG A 48 21.95 8.60 -2.13
N ALA A 49 22.22 9.90 -2.15
CA ALA A 49 22.31 10.70 -0.93
C ALA A 49 21.03 10.52 -0.11
N THR A 50 21.14 9.82 1.01
CA THR A 50 20.10 9.73 2.02
C THR A 50 20.02 11.10 2.70
N SER A 51 18.88 11.77 2.64
CA SER A 51 18.62 12.85 3.59
C SER A 51 18.55 12.21 4.98
N SER A 52 19.59 12.37 5.80
CA SER A 52 19.58 11.80 7.15
C SER A 52 18.51 12.54 7.96
N ALA A 53 17.49 11.82 8.42
CA ALA A 53 16.61 12.34 9.46
C ALA A 53 17.47 12.86 10.64
N PRO A 54 17.16 14.02 11.24
CA PRO A 54 17.93 14.51 12.38
C PRO A 54 17.94 13.45 13.49
N ALA A 55 19.12 13.19 14.05
CA ALA A 55 19.27 12.25 15.16
C ALA A 55 18.42 12.69 16.36
N VAL A 56 18.05 11.73 17.21
CA VAL A 56 17.41 12.00 18.51
C VAL A 56 18.25 13.07 19.25
N PRO A 57 17.63 14.15 19.77
CA PRO A 57 18.35 15.19 20.51
C PRO A 57 19.10 14.62 21.71
N ASP A 58 20.19 15.27 22.13
CA ASP A 58 20.94 14.83 23.30
C ASP A 58 20.13 14.99 24.60
N GLU A 59 20.50 14.23 25.63
CA GLU A 59 19.77 14.18 26.89
C GLU A 59 19.64 15.54 27.58
N LYS A 60 20.63 16.43 27.44
CA LYS A 60 20.61 17.76 28.06
C LYS A 60 19.61 18.67 27.33
N ALA A 61 19.58 18.63 26.00
CA ALA A 61 18.58 19.34 25.20
C ALA A 61 17.16 18.84 25.52
N ILE A 62 16.98 17.52 25.64
CA ILE A 62 15.71 16.91 26.05
C ILE A 62 15.27 17.40 27.43
N ALA A 63 16.16 17.35 28.43
CA ALA A 63 15.84 17.79 29.79
C ALA A 63 15.46 19.29 29.84
N THR A 64 16.15 20.11 29.07
CA THR A 64 15.86 21.56 28.96
C THR A 64 14.48 21.79 28.35
N ALA A 65 14.19 21.12 27.23
CA ALA A 65 12.90 21.19 26.55
C ALA A 65 11.74 20.67 27.43
N GLN A 66 11.94 19.59 28.19
CA GLN A 66 10.96 19.07 29.15
C GLN A 66 10.62 20.08 30.24
N ARG A 67 11.63 20.79 30.77
CA ARG A 67 11.40 21.83 31.77
C ARG A 67 10.56 22.98 31.20
N LEU A 68 10.95 23.51 30.05
CA LEU A 68 10.24 24.59 29.37
C LEU A 68 8.81 24.19 29.01
N MET A 69 8.60 22.98 28.50
CA MET A 69 7.27 22.47 28.20
C MET A 69 6.39 22.41 29.47
N ARG A 70 6.92 21.89 30.59
CA ARG A 70 6.16 21.85 31.85
C ARG A 70 5.81 23.25 32.37
N GLU A 71 6.69 24.23 32.18
CA GLU A 71 6.45 25.63 32.53
C GLU A 71 5.36 26.25 31.65
N VAL A 72 5.47 26.09 30.33
CA VAL A 72 4.52 26.66 29.35
C VAL A 72 3.11 26.07 29.50
N PHE A 73 3.01 24.77 29.79
CA PHE A 73 1.72 24.06 29.82
C PHE A 73 1.25 23.71 31.25
N ALA A 74 1.79 24.36 32.27
CA ALA A 74 1.49 24.06 33.67
C ALA A 74 -0.03 24.07 33.97
N ALA A 75 -0.76 25.04 33.41
CA ALA A 75 -2.20 25.18 33.58
C ALA A 75 -2.97 24.02 32.94
N GLU A 76 -2.56 23.58 31.75
CA GLU A 76 -3.20 22.46 31.06
C GLU A 76 -2.89 21.12 31.70
N TYR A 77 -1.72 20.98 32.34
CA TYR A 77 -1.41 19.82 33.17
C TYR A 77 -2.30 19.75 34.43
N ALA A 78 -2.95 20.85 34.84
CA ALA A 78 -3.87 20.86 35.97
C ALA A 78 -5.27 20.30 35.63
N ALA A 79 -5.60 20.08 34.34
CA ALA A 79 -6.82 19.40 33.94
C ALA A 79 -6.80 17.94 34.45
N ALA A 80 -7.74 17.60 35.35
CA ALA A 80 -7.72 16.36 36.11
C ALA A 80 -8.45 15.19 35.41
N ASP A 81 -9.32 15.48 34.44
CA ASP A 81 -10.18 14.49 33.82
C ASP A 81 -9.58 13.90 32.53
N THR A 82 -10.03 12.70 32.17
CA THR A 82 -9.54 11.97 31.00
C THR A 82 -9.72 12.77 29.70
N SER A 83 -10.83 13.52 29.56
CA SER A 83 -11.10 14.33 28.38
C SER A 83 -10.08 15.47 28.24
N GLY A 84 -9.81 16.21 29.33
CA GLY A 84 -8.80 17.26 29.37
C GLY A 84 -7.41 16.73 29.02
N ARG A 85 -7.02 15.56 29.55
CA ARG A 85 -5.73 14.93 29.22
C ARG A 85 -5.63 14.53 27.74
N ARG A 86 -6.68 13.97 27.14
CA ARG A 86 -6.71 13.67 25.70
C ARG A 86 -6.60 14.93 24.85
N ALA A 87 -7.29 16.02 25.25
CA ALA A 87 -7.19 17.30 24.57
C ALA A 87 -5.77 17.88 24.63
N LEU A 88 -5.09 17.75 25.77
CA LEU A 88 -3.69 18.15 25.94
C LEU A 88 -2.76 17.35 25.02
N ALA A 89 -2.91 16.02 24.97
CA ALA A 89 -2.10 15.19 24.07
C ALA A 89 -2.25 15.60 22.60
N ARG A 90 -3.50 15.87 22.15
CA ARG A 90 -3.76 16.39 20.80
C ARG A 90 -3.17 17.79 20.57
N LYS A 91 -3.15 18.64 21.60
CA LYS A 91 -2.50 19.97 21.55
C LYS A 91 -1.00 19.82 21.34
N PHE A 92 -0.32 18.95 22.09
CA PHE A 92 1.11 18.68 21.93
C PHE A 92 1.44 18.12 20.55
N LEU A 93 0.63 17.18 20.05
CA LEU A 93 0.80 16.64 18.69
C LEU A 93 0.72 17.75 17.62
N ARG A 94 -0.24 18.69 17.75
CA ARG A 94 -0.34 19.83 16.83
C ARG A 94 0.84 20.78 16.98
N GLN A 95 1.23 21.13 18.21
CA GLN A 95 2.32 22.06 18.47
C GLN A 95 3.65 21.52 17.92
N ALA A 96 3.89 20.21 18.06
CA ALA A 96 5.08 19.56 17.49
C ALA A 96 5.21 19.74 15.97
N CYS A 97 4.10 19.90 15.24
CA CYS A 97 4.14 20.18 13.81
C CYS A 97 4.64 21.60 13.48
N PHE A 98 4.51 22.54 14.40
CA PHE A 98 4.93 23.94 14.22
C PHE A 98 6.30 24.23 14.83
N SER A 99 6.84 23.35 15.67
CA SER A 99 8.17 23.47 16.27
C SER A 99 9.27 23.01 15.31
N GLU A 100 9.31 23.50 14.07
CA GLU A 100 10.32 23.08 13.08
C GLU A 100 11.74 23.51 13.47
N GLU A 101 11.85 24.70 14.04
CA GLU A 101 13.10 25.36 14.45
C GLU A 101 13.67 24.86 15.78
N ASP A 102 12.91 24.09 16.56
CA ASP A 102 13.38 23.47 17.82
C ASP A 102 13.18 21.94 17.80
N PRO A 103 14.19 21.18 17.34
CA PRO A 103 14.14 19.73 17.30
C PRO A 103 14.00 19.07 18.68
N ALA A 104 14.48 19.69 19.77
CA ALA A 104 14.40 19.15 21.12
C ALA A 104 13.00 19.32 21.71
N ALA A 105 12.41 20.52 21.59
CA ALA A 105 11.03 20.77 21.99
C ALA A 105 10.06 19.88 21.21
N ARG A 106 10.24 19.75 19.89
CA ARG A 106 9.41 18.86 19.06
C ARG A 106 9.51 17.41 19.51
N TYR A 107 10.71 16.91 19.79
CA TYR A 107 10.90 15.53 20.25
C TYR A 107 10.17 15.28 21.59
N VAL A 108 10.31 16.21 22.54
CA VAL A 108 9.67 16.14 23.85
C VAL A 108 8.15 16.22 23.75
N LEU A 109 7.61 17.15 22.96
CA LEU A 109 6.17 17.29 22.72
C LEU A 109 5.57 16.00 22.14
N LEU A 110 6.27 15.35 21.20
CA LEU A 110 5.82 14.08 20.64
C LEU A 110 5.88 12.93 21.67
N CYS A 111 6.94 12.86 22.48
CA CYS A 111 7.03 11.86 23.55
C CYS A 111 5.89 12.03 24.57
N GLU A 112 5.61 13.26 24.97
CA GLU A 112 4.54 13.57 25.93
C GLU A 112 3.14 13.36 25.34
N ALA A 113 2.94 13.75 24.07
CA ALA A 113 1.70 13.44 23.36
C ALA A 113 1.45 11.92 23.32
N ARG A 114 2.47 11.11 23.01
CA ARG A 114 2.40 9.65 23.01
C ARG A 114 1.96 9.11 24.37
N ASP A 115 2.64 9.54 25.43
CA ASP A 115 2.49 8.97 26.77
C ASP A 115 1.19 9.41 27.44
N ILE A 116 0.81 10.69 27.33
CA ILE A 116 -0.47 11.19 27.84
C ILE A 116 -1.63 10.53 27.10
N ALA A 117 -1.58 10.44 25.77
CA ALA A 117 -2.63 9.79 24.99
C ALA A 117 -2.79 8.31 25.38
N ALA A 118 -1.68 7.57 25.47
CA ALA A 118 -1.70 6.17 25.87
C ALA A 118 -2.30 5.99 27.27
N ARG A 119 -1.83 6.72 28.29
CA ARG A 119 -2.34 6.59 29.67
C ARG A 119 -3.82 6.95 29.80
N ASN A 120 -4.37 7.69 28.85
CA ASN A 120 -5.77 8.12 28.84
C ASN A 120 -6.61 7.39 27.79
N GLY A 121 -6.12 6.26 27.24
CA GLY A 121 -6.92 5.42 26.37
C GLY A 121 -7.20 6.01 24.98
N ASP A 122 -6.29 6.82 24.44
CA ASP A 122 -6.36 7.42 23.10
C ASP A 122 -5.23 6.82 22.21
N PRO A 123 -5.43 5.61 21.67
CA PRO A 123 -4.40 4.91 20.90
C PRO A 123 -4.10 5.59 19.56
N GLU A 124 -5.08 6.24 18.94
CA GLU A 124 -4.87 6.95 17.67
C GLU A 124 -3.91 8.13 17.84
N THR A 125 -4.16 9.01 18.81
CA THR A 125 -3.28 10.15 19.09
C THR A 125 -1.88 9.66 19.49
N SER A 126 -1.82 8.61 20.31
CA SER A 126 -0.54 8.04 20.74
C SER A 126 0.28 7.51 19.55
N PHE A 127 -0.36 6.78 18.64
CA PHE A 127 0.31 6.22 17.46
C PHE A 127 0.67 7.28 16.41
N ARG A 128 -0.12 8.34 16.26
CA ARG A 128 0.25 9.49 15.42
C ARG A 128 1.53 10.16 15.93
N ALA A 129 1.71 10.26 17.24
CA ALA A 129 2.95 10.75 17.84
C ALA A 129 4.13 9.81 17.54
N ILE A 130 3.95 8.48 17.68
CA ILE A 130 4.95 7.47 17.32
C ILE A 130 5.35 7.61 15.84
N THR A 131 4.37 7.76 14.95
CA THR A 131 4.62 7.89 13.51
C THR A 131 5.48 9.11 13.20
N GLN A 132 5.24 10.24 13.87
CA GLN A 132 6.08 11.44 13.73
C GLN A 132 7.47 11.27 14.33
N LEU A 133 7.59 10.58 15.47
CA LEU A 133 8.89 10.25 16.08
C LEU A 133 9.74 9.41 15.13
N THR A 134 9.17 8.34 14.57
CA THR A 134 9.85 7.49 13.58
C THR A 134 10.22 8.28 12.33
N ALA A 135 9.29 9.06 11.78
CA ALA A 135 9.53 9.80 10.53
C ALA A 135 10.59 10.90 10.68
N ARG A 136 10.64 11.58 11.83
CA ARG A 136 11.52 12.75 12.04
C ARG A 136 12.84 12.40 12.71
N TYR A 137 12.90 11.34 13.51
CA TYR A 137 14.08 11.00 14.33
C TYR A 137 14.61 9.58 14.10
N GLY A 138 14.02 8.82 13.17
CA GLY A 138 14.48 7.46 12.85
C GLY A 138 14.29 6.45 13.98
N THR A 139 13.42 6.72 14.96
CA THR A 139 13.16 5.81 16.09
C THR A 139 12.42 4.55 15.64
N ASP A 140 12.77 3.40 16.22
CA ASP A 140 12.08 2.14 15.93
C ASP A 140 10.63 2.17 16.46
N PRO A 141 9.62 2.08 15.57
CA PRO A 141 8.22 2.14 15.97
C PRO A 141 7.76 0.90 16.75
N VAL A 142 8.43 -0.25 16.63
CA VAL A 142 7.96 -1.53 17.20
C VAL A 142 7.89 -1.51 18.73
N PRO A 143 8.99 -1.25 19.47
CA PRO A 143 8.96 -1.23 20.93
C PRO A 143 8.07 -0.10 21.47
N MET A 144 8.07 1.06 20.80
CA MET A 144 7.21 2.19 21.17
C MET A 144 5.73 1.84 21.04
N THR A 145 5.34 1.18 19.94
CA THR A 145 3.96 0.75 19.70
C THR A 145 3.54 -0.30 20.72
N LEU A 146 4.36 -1.32 20.97
CA LEU A 146 4.07 -2.34 21.99
C LEU A 146 3.84 -1.71 23.36
N ALA A 147 4.72 -0.80 23.80
CA ALA A 147 4.58 -0.12 25.08
C ALA A 147 3.32 0.77 25.14
N ALA A 148 3.13 1.64 24.15
CA ALA A 148 2.04 2.60 24.13
C ALA A 148 0.67 1.92 23.98
N MET A 149 0.52 0.96 23.06
CA MET A 149 -0.75 0.26 22.85
C MET A 149 -1.09 -0.63 24.05
N SER A 150 -0.09 -1.24 24.70
CA SER A 150 -0.29 -2.02 25.92
C SER A 150 -0.88 -1.15 27.04
N VAL A 151 -0.38 0.08 27.21
CA VAL A 151 -0.94 1.06 28.15
C VAL A 151 -2.31 1.53 27.70
N ALA A 152 -2.48 1.95 26.44
CA ALA A 152 -3.73 2.46 25.90
C ALA A 152 -4.88 1.47 26.06
N CYS A 153 -4.65 0.19 25.74
CA CYS A 153 -5.62 -0.87 25.94
C CYS A 153 -6.04 -0.97 27.41
N ARG A 154 -5.10 -0.98 28.36
CA ARG A 154 -5.43 -1.06 29.80
C ARG A 154 -6.19 0.18 30.31
N SER A 155 -5.94 1.34 29.72
CA SER A 155 -6.50 2.63 30.13
C SER A 155 -7.89 2.94 29.56
N THR A 156 -8.50 2.03 28.78
CA THR A 156 -9.83 2.25 28.20
C THR A 156 -10.69 1.00 28.23
N ALA A 157 -12.00 1.21 28.36
CA ALA A 157 -13.04 0.20 28.10
C ALA A 157 -13.83 0.53 26.82
N ASP A 158 -13.52 1.65 26.17
CA ASP A 158 -14.17 2.08 24.93
C ASP A 158 -13.82 1.12 23.78
N ALA A 159 -14.86 0.54 23.17
CA ALA A 159 -14.70 -0.49 22.14
C ALA A 159 -14.03 0.07 20.87
N GLU A 160 -14.31 1.33 20.52
CA GLU A 160 -13.73 1.99 19.35
C GLU A 160 -12.22 2.21 19.52
N ALA A 161 -11.80 2.71 20.69
CA ALA A 161 -10.39 2.83 21.04
C ALA A 161 -9.69 1.47 21.04
N LEU A 162 -10.31 0.42 21.59
CA LEU A 162 -9.73 -0.94 21.58
C LEU A 162 -9.59 -1.50 20.16
N CYS A 163 -10.59 -1.31 19.28
CA CYS A 163 -10.49 -1.69 17.87
C CYS A 163 -9.36 -0.93 17.15
N SER A 164 -9.20 0.36 17.48
CA SER A 164 -8.13 1.20 16.92
C SER A 164 -6.74 0.69 17.35
N ALA A 165 -6.56 0.36 18.63
CA ALA A 165 -5.31 -0.21 19.14
C ALA A 165 -4.99 -1.58 18.52
N ALA A 166 -6.00 -2.43 18.32
CA ALA A 166 -5.84 -3.71 17.65
C ALA A 166 -5.38 -3.53 16.18
N THR A 167 -6.03 -2.65 15.45
CA THR A 167 -5.69 -2.34 14.04
C THR A 167 -4.28 -1.77 13.90
N ILE A 168 -3.88 -0.85 14.79
CA ILE A 168 -2.51 -0.32 14.86
C ILE A 168 -1.50 -1.46 15.07
N CYS A 169 -1.76 -2.35 16.03
CA CYS A 169 -0.87 -3.48 16.31
C CYS A 169 -0.76 -4.44 15.10
N MET A 170 -1.87 -4.77 14.44
CA MET A 170 -1.85 -5.61 13.23
C MET A 170 -1.01 -4.99 12.10
N ASN A 171 -1.15 -3.69 11.88
CA ASN A 171 -0.41 -2.97 10.84
C ASN A 171 1.10 -2.96 11.10
N ILE A 172 1.52 -2.73 12.36
CA ILE A 172 2.95 -2.81 12.70
C ILE A 172 3.44 -4.26 12.64
N ALA A 173 2.63 -5.24 13.03
CA ALA A 173 3.01 -6.65 12.94
C ALA A 173 3.31 -7.09 11.51
N GLU A 174 2.51 -6.63 10.54
CA GLU A 174 2.75 -6.89 9.12
C GLU A 174 4.07 -6.28 8.64
N ARG A 175 4.39 -5.05 9.04
CA ARG A 175 5.67 -4.40 8.72
C ARG A 175 6.86 -5.09 9.37
N SER A 176 6.71 -5.60 10.60
CA SER A 176 7.74 -6.40 11.28
C SER A 176 7.98 -7.71 10.53
N ALA A 177 6.92 -8.41 10.13
CA ALA A 177 7.02 -9.65 9.36
C ALA A 177 7.68 -9.43 7.97
N MET A 178 7.40 -8.31 7.30
CA MET A 178 8.09 -7.95 6.04
C MET A 178 9.61 -7.81 6.22
N ARG A 179 10.08 -7.45 7.42
CA ARG A 179 11.50 -7.34 7.79
C ARG A 179 12.07 -8.61 8.44
N ASP A 180 11.36 -9.73 8.35
CA ASP A 180 11.71 -11.00 9.00
C ASP A 180 11.73 -10.97 10.54
N ASP A 181 11.21 -9.92 11.17
CA ASP A 181 11.03 -9.87 12.62
C ASP A 181 9.69 -10.49 13.03
N TYR A 182 9.60 -11.82 12.85
CA TYR A 182 8.41 -12.59 13.18
C TYR A 182 8.12 -12.59 14.69
N ALA A 183 9.16 -12.52 15.53
CA ALA A 183 9.00 -12.46 16.98
C ALA A 183 8.29 -11.17 17.42
N ALA A 184 8.67 -10.01 16.88
CA ALA A 184 7.95 -8.76 17.14
C ALA A 184 6.53 -8.80 16.59
N ALA A 185 6.33 -9.33 15.37
CA ALA A 185 5.01 -9.48 14.77
C ALA A 185 4.06 -10.29 15.67
N GLN A 186 4.54 -11.39 16.25
CA GLN A 186 3.76 -12.24 17.14
C GLN A 186 3.34 -11.53 18.44
N ARG A 187 4.24 -10.73 19.03
CA ARG A 187 3.93 -9.94 20.24
C ARG A 187 2.87 -8.88 19.95
N LEU A 188 2.95 -8.21 18.81
CA LEU A 188 1.97 -7.22 18.37
C LEU A 188 0.61 -7.85 18.10
N LEU A 189 0.56 -9.01 17.43
CA LEU A 189 -0.69 -9.73 17.17
C LEU A 189 -1.34 -10.26 18.46
N SER A 190 -0.54 -10.71 19.43
CA SER A 190 -1.04 -11.07 20.76
C SER A 190 -1.74 -9.89 21.44
N LEU A 191 -1.12 -8.70 21.42
CA LEU A 191 -1.74 -7.48 21.94
C LEU A 191 -2.99 -7.07 21.16
N ALA A 192 -2.98 -7.23 19.83
CA ALA A 192 -4.15 -6.98 18.99
C ALA A 192 -5.32 -7.91 19.35
N GLY A 193 -5.05 -9.18 19.63
CA GLY A 193 -6.08 -10.17 19.98
C GLY A 193 -6.72 -9.85 21.32
N LEU A 194 -5.91 -9.46 22.31
CA LEU A 194 -6.41 -8.98 23.60
C LEU A 194 -7.31 -7.75 23.45
N ALA A 195 -6.91 -6.79 22.61
CA ALA A 195 -7.69 -5.58 22.36
C ALA A 195 -9.00 -5.89 21.62
N ALA A 196 -8.95 -6.69 20.55
CA ALA A 196 -10.13 -7.09 19.77
C ALA A 196 -11.14 -7.90 20.60
N GLY A 197 -10.65 -8.83 21.42
CA GLY A 197 -11.50 -9.62 22.33
C GLY A 197 -12.18 -8.75 23.38
N ARG A 198 -11.45 -7.79 23.98
CA ARG A 198 -12.05 -6.83 24.93
C ARG A 198 -13.02 -5.85 24.28
N ALA A 199 -12.81 -5.52 23.01
CA ALA A 199 -13.76 -4.72 22.22
C ALA A 199 -15.02 -5.50 21.83
N GLN A 200 -15.06 -6.82 22.08
CA GLN A 200 -16.11 -7.74 21.63
C GLN A 200 -16.35 -7.70 20.11
N ASN A 201 -15.33 -7.31 19.32
CA ASN A 201 -15.41 -7.26 17.88
C ASN A 201 -15.01 -8.63 17.30
N VAL A 202 -16.01 -9.48 17.07
CA VAL A 202 -15.82 -10.87 16.60
C VAL A 202 -15.08 -10.93 15.26
N SER A 203 -15.42 -10.05 14.32
CA SER A 203 -14.79 -10.01 13.00
C SER A 203 -13.30 -9.62 13.09
N LEU A 204 -12.98 -8.62 13.90
CA LEU A 204 -11.60 -8.18 14.11
C LEU A 204 -10.79 -9.25 14.86
N LEU A 205 -11.38 -9.89 15.87
CA LEU A 205 -10.71 -10.98 16.60
C LEU A 205 -10.39 -12.15 15.67
N ALA A 206 -11.34 -12.59 14.84
CA ALA A 206 -11.12 -13.63 13.85
C ALA A 206 -10.01 -13.26 12.85
N ALA A 207 -9.96 -11.99 12.41
CA ALA A 207 -8.89 -11.48 11.55
C ALA A 207 -7.51 -11.53 12.24
N VAL A 208 -7.42 -11.13 13.51
CA VAL A 208 -6.18 -11.23 14.30
C VAL A 208 -5.74 -12.68 14.46
N GLU A 209 -6.65 -13.59 14.78
CA GLU A 209 -6.34 -15.02 14.96
C GLU A 209 -5.87 -15.69 13.67
N ALA A 210 -6.48 -15.33 12.53
CA ALA A 210 -6.03 -15.77 11.21
C ALA A 210 -4.58 -15.31 10.94
N ARG A 211 -4.30 -14.02 11.13
CA ARG A 211 -2.94 -13.47 10.96
C ARG A 211 -1.94 -14.06 11.94
N THR A 212 -2.35 -14.33 13.18
CA THR A 212 -1.50 -14.98 14.20
C THR A 212 -1.06 -16.38 13.77
N ARG A 213 -1.98 -17.17 13.23
CA ARG A 213 -1.66 -18.52 12.71
C ARG A 213 -0.71 -18.44 11.51
N GLU A 214 -0.95 -17.52 10.59
CA GLU A 214 -0.09 -17.28 9.42
C GLU A 214 1.34 -16.89 9.85
N ARG A 215 1.49 -15.96 10.80
CA ARG A 215 2.82 -15.53 11.29
C ARG A 215 3.56 -16.63 12.02
N ALA A 216 2.88 -17.43 12.83
CA ALA A 216 3.50 -18.58 13.48
C ALA A 216 4.01 -19.63 12.48
N ALA A 217 3.29 -19.83 11.37
CA ALA A 217 3.75 -20.72 10.30
C ALA A 217 4.97 -20.15 9.54
N LEU A 218 4.99 -18.84 9.29
CA LEU A 218 6.14 -18.16 8.68
C LEU A 218 7.39 -18.19 9.57
N GLU A 219 7.25 -18.00 10.88
CA GLU A 219 8.36 -18.09 11.83
C GLU A 219 9.01 -19.46 11.80
N LYS A 220 8.21 -20.53 11.82
CA LYS A 220 8.69 -21.92 11.69
C LYS A 220 9.42 -22.14 10.37
N ALA A 221 8.84 -21.67 9.26
CA ALA A 221 9.46 -21.77 7.93
C ALA A 221 10.79 -20.99 7.86
N HIS A 222 10.86 -19.82 8.50
CA HIS A 222 12.07 -19.00 8.55
C HIS A 222 13.19 -19.69 9.35
N ALA A 223 12.87 -20.33 10.48
CA ALA A 223 13.85 -21.08 11.25
C ALA A 223 14.49 -22.23 10.43
N LEU A 224 13.65 -23.00 9.72
CA LEU A 224 14.12 -24.07 8.82
C LEU A 224 14.97 -23.51 7.67
N TYR A 225 14.54 -22.38 7.09
CA TYR A 225 15.32 -21.67 6.08
C TYR A 225 16.69 -21.25 6.59
N MET A 226 16.78 -20.65 7.79
CA MET A 226 18.06 -20.18 8.34
C MET A 226 19.03 -21.32 8.63
N GLU A 227 18.54 -22.49 9.05
CA GLU A 227 19.36 -23.70 9.19
C GLU A 227 19.83 -24.22 7.82
N ALA A 228 18.91 -24.40 6.88
CA ALA A 228 19.21 -24.90 5.55
C ALA A 228 20.17 -23.98 4.76
N ALA A 229 19.96 -22.66 4.84
CA ALA A 229 20.81 -21.66 4.19
C ALA A 229 22.24 -21.71 4.75
N ARG A 230 22.42 -21.84 6.07
CA ARG A 230 23.75 -22.01 6.67
C ARG A 230 24.43 -23.29 6.19
N LYS A 231 23.69 -24.38 6.07
CA LYS A 231 24.20 -25.66 5.56
C LYS A 231 24.63 -25.60 4.09
N LEU A 232 23.85 -24.94 3.23
CA LEU A 232 24.23 -24.75 1.82
C LEU A 232 25.43 -23.80 1.70
N ALA A 233 25.49 -22.75 2.52
CA ALA A 233 26.62 -21.81 2.53
C ALA A 233 27.95 -22.48 2.93
N SER A 234 27.92 -23.60 3.67
CA SER A 234 29.12 -24.39 3.97
C SER A 234 29.52 -25.37 2.86
N GLY A 235 28.95 -25.24 1.65
CA GLY A 235 29.26 -26.06 0.48
C GLY A 235 28.49 -27.39 0.40
N SER A 236 27.46 -27.60 1.23
CA SER A 236 26.63 -28.81 1.18
C SER A 236 25.75 -28.84 -0.06
N ALA A 237 25.69 -29.97 -0.76
CA ALA A 237 24.76 -30.23 -1.87
C ALA A 237 23.46 -30.94 -1.40
N ASP A 238 23.04 -30.72 -0.15
CA ASP A 238 21.88 -31.40 0.43
C ASP A 238 20.58 -30.95 -0.25
N ALA A 239 19.97 -31.86 -1.01
CA ALA A 239 18.72 -31.64 -1.73
C ALA A 239 17.54 -31.26 -0.79
N ARG A 240 17.56 -31.70 0.48
CA ARG A 240 16.55 -31.28 1.47
C ARG A 240 16.77 -29.83 1.94
N ALA A 241 18.02 -29.40 2.04
CA ALA A 241 18.33 -28.00 2.34
C ALA A 241 17.93 -27.09 1.17
N HIS A 242 18.16 -27.53 -0.08
CA HIS A 242 17.62 -26.85 -1.27
C HIS A 242 16.08 -26.76 -1.26
N LEU A 243 15.38 -27.82 -0.81
CA LEU A 243 13.93 -27.77 -0.65
C LEU A 243 13.50 -26.66 0.33
N ALA A 244 14.06 -26.66 1.55
CA ALA A 244 13.70 -25.66 2.57
C ALA A 244 14.01 -24.23 2.12
N VAL A 245 15.17 -24.01 1.49
CA VAL A 245 15.55 -22.68 0.98
C VAL A 245 14.62 -22.24 -0.16
N GLY A 246 14.40 -23.12 -1.14
CA GLY A 246 13.56 -22.80 -2.29
C GLY A 246 12.09 -22.56 -1.90
N GLN A 247 11.54 -23.36 -0.99
CA GLN A 247 10.17 -23.18 -0.50
C GLN A 247 10.03 -21.86 0.28
N PHE A 248 10.98 -21.51 1.14
CA PHE A 248 10.89 -20.24 1.86
C PHE A 248 10.99 -19.04 0.92
N LEU A 249 11.95 -19.03 -0.01
CA LEU A 249 12.12 -17.92 -0.95
C LEU A 249 10.92 -17.79 -1.90
N CYS A 250 10.49 -18.87 -2.55
CA CYS A 250 9.37 -18.81 -3.48
C CYS A 250 8.02 -18.69 -2.78
N PHE A 251 7.75 -19.55 -1.80
CA PHE A 251 6.40 -19.75 -1.26
C PHE A 251 6.10 -18.88 -0.05
N CYS A 252 7.09 -18.37 0.68
CA CYS A 252 6.86 -17.38 1.74
C CYS A 252 7.17 -15.95 1.29
N LYS A 253 8.31 -15.75 0.61
CA LYS A 253 8.79 -14.41 0.24
C LYS A 253 8.35 -13.95 -1.15
N GLY A 254 7.90 -14.85 -2.01
CA GLY A 254 7.62 -14.53 -3.41
C GLY A 254 8.87 -14.20 -4.22
N ASP A 255 10.08 -14.50 -3.72
CA ASP A 255 11.34 -14.35 -4.44
C ASP A 255 11.58 -15.57 -5.33
N TRP A 256 10.85 -15.59 -6.45
CA TRP A 256 10.93 -16.63 -7.46
C TRP A 256 12.30 -16.68 -8.15
N GLN A 257 12.96 -15.53 -8.29
CA GLN A 257 14.23 -15.45 -8.99
C GLN A 257 15.32 -16.21 -8.26
N SER A 258 15.46 -15.98 -6.95
CA SER A 258 16.45 -16.67 -6.12
C SER A 258 16.00 -18.10 -5.80
N GLY A 259 14.71 -18.30 -5.50
CA GLY A 259 14.20 -19.57 -4.99
C GLY A 259 14.10 -20.68 -6.04
N LEU A 260 13.80 -20.38 -7.31
CA LEU A 260 13.62 -21.41 -8.34
C LEU A 260 14.88 -22.24 -8.59
N ALA A 261 16.07 -21.65 -8.46
CA ALA A 261 17.33 -22.38 -8.60
C ALA A 261 17.50 -23.44 -7.49
N HIS A 262 17.01 -23.16 -6.28
CA HIS A 262 17.01 -24.12 -5.18
C HIS A 262 15.91 -25.16 -5.36
N LEU A 263 14.70 -24.77 -5.77
CA LEU A 263 13.62 -25.72 -6.02
C LEU A 263 13.98 -26.73 -7.13
N ALA A 264 14.68 -26.31 -8.18
CA ALA A 264 15.16 -27.20 -9.23
C ALA A 264 16.15 -28.27 -8.73
N GLN A 265 16.85 -28.02 -7.63
CA GLN A 265 17.82 -28.94 -7.01
C GLN A 265 17.26 -29.66 -5.78
N CYS A 266 15.98 -29.49 -5.50
CA CYS A 266 15.39 -29.98 -4.27
C CYS A 266 15.16 -31.50 -4.30
N SER A 267 14.89 -32.08 -3.13
CA SER A 267 14.65 -33.53 -3.01
C SER A 267 13.29 -33.98 -3.56
N ASP A 268 12.35 -33.07 -3.77
CA ASP A 268 11.04 -33.37 -4.36
C ASP A 268 11.11 -33.32 -5.88
N ARG A 269 11.00 -34.48 -6.53
CA ARG A 269 11.14 -34.60 -7.99
C ARG A 269 10.05 -33.86 -8.76
N ALA A 270 8.80 -33.89 -8.30
CA ALA A 270 7.71 -33.24 -9.00
C ALA A 270 7.88 -31.71 -8.93
N LEU A 271 8.24 -31.21 -7.75
CA LEU A 271 8.51 -29.78 -7.58
C LEU A 271 9.75 -29.32 -8.37
N ALA A 272 10.82 -30.12 -8.37
CA ALA A 272 12.02 -29.83 -9.16
C ALA A 272 11.69 -29.73 -10.66
N GLU A 273 10.85 -30.61 -11.19
CA GLU A 273 10.39 -30.55 -12.59
C GLU A 273 9.62 -29.26 -12.88
N ILE A 274 8.66 -28.89 -12.04
CA ILE A 274 7.90 -27.63 -12.20
C ILE A 274 8.87 -26.43 -12.19
N ALA A 275 9.82 -26.41 -11.26
CA ALA A 275 10.82 -25.34 -11.17
C ALA A 275 11.73 -25.28 -12.40
N HIS A 276 12.13 -26.42 -12.97
CA HIS A 276 12.90 -26.45 -14.23
C HIS A 276 12.10 -25.89 -15.40
N LEU A 277 10.83 -26.28 -15.55
CA LEU A 277 9.94 -25.76 -16.59
C LEU A 277 9.73 -24.24 -16.45
N ASP A 278 9.55 -23.77 -15.22
CA ASP A 278 9.41 -22.34 -14.93
C ASP A 278 10.68 -21.56 -15.32
N ARG A 279 11.85 -22.06 -14.92
CA ARG A 279 13.14 -21.46 -15.29
C ARG A 279 13.44 -21.46 -16.78
N ALA A 280 12.90 -22.42 -17.53
CA ALA A 280 13.02 -22.45 -18.99
C ALA A 280 12.22 -21.32 -19.67
N ALA A 281 11.32 -20.65 -18.94
CA ALA A 281 10.55 -19.50 -19.36
C ALA A 281 9.85 -19.70 -20.72
N PRO A 282 8.92 -20.67 -20.84
CA PRO A 282 8.28 -21.01 -22.10
C PRO A 282 7.62 -19.78 -22.75
N SER A 283 7.76 -19.67 -24.07
CA SER A 283 7.17 -18.58 -24.87
C SER A 283 5.78 -18.91 -25.42
N ASP A 284 5.51 -20.19 -25.66
CA ASP A 284 4.25 -20.69 -26.19
C ASP A 284 3.10 -20.57 -25.17
N ALA A 285 1.92 -20.15 -25.65
CA ALA A 285 0.76 -19.92 -24.80
C ALA A 285 0.24 -21.20 -24.14
N GLN A 286 0.26 -22.33 -24.86
CA GLN A 286 -0.21 -23.61 -24.34
C GLN A 286 0.76 -24.17 -23.29
N ALA A 287 2.07 -24.05 -23.52
CA ALA A 287 3.09 -24.42 -22.55
C ALA A 287 3.01 -23.58 -21.27
N ARG A 288 2.79 -22.25 -21.40
CA ARG A 288 2.56 -21.35 -20.25
C ARG A 288 1.30 -21.73 -19.48
N TYR A 289 0.20 -22.04 -20.17
CA TYR A 289 -1.04 -22.51 -19.55
C TYR A 289 -0.84 -23.83 -18.78
N ALA A 290 -0.13 -24.80 -19.38
CA ALA A 290 0.17 -26.07 -18.72
C ALA A 290 1.04 -25.87 -17.46
N LEU A 291 2.07 -25.02 -17.53
CA LEU A 291 2.91 -24.66 -16.38
C LEU A 291 2.09 -23.97 -15.27
N ALA A 292 1.22 -23.03 -15.65
CA ALA A 292 0.30 -22.37 -14.72
C ALA A 292 -0.62 -23.38 -14.02
N GLY A 293 -1.09 -24.40 -14.75
CA GLY A 293 -1.85 -25.53 -14.21
C GLY A 293 -1.11 -26.26 -13.11
N ARG A 294 0.15 -26.62 -13.36
CA ARG A 294 0.99 -27.34 -12.38
C ARG A 294 1.23 -26.53 -11.11
N TRP A 295 1.50 -25.23 -11.23
CA TRP A 295 1.59 -24.35 -10.06
C TRP A 295 0.25 -24.23 -9.32
N TRP A 296 -0.86 -24.14 -10.03
CA TRP A 296 -2.19 -24.07 -9.43
C TRP A 296 -2.53 -25.33 -8.62
N ASP A 297 -2.24 -26.51 -9.17
CA ASP A 297 -2.50 -27.79 -8.52
C ASP A 297 -1.60 -27.98 -7.30
N LEU A 298 -0.31 -27.59 -7.39
CA LEU A 298 0.59 -27.56 -6.24
C LEU A 298 0.07 -26.63 -5.14
N ALA A 299 -0.46 -25.46 -5.50
CA ALA A 299 -1.00 -24.52 -4.54
C ALA A 299 -2.24 -25.08 -3.83
N ALA A 300 -3.12 -25.76 -4.57
CA ALA A 300 -4.30 -26.43 -4.00
C ALA A 300 -3.92 -27.55 -3.02
N ALA A 301 -2.80 -28.24 -3.27
CA ALA A 301 -2.25 -29.25 -2.36
C ALA A 301 -1.45 -28.64 -1.18
N SER A 302 -1.14 -27.35 -1.22
CA SER A 302 -0.38 -26.64 -0.21
C SER A 302 -1.29 -25.95 0.82
N GLY A 303 -0.84 -25.88 2.08
CA GLY A 303 -1.47 -25.07 3.12
C GLY A 303 -0.98 -23.62 3.11
N GLU A 304 -1.66 -22.76 3.87
CA GLU A 304 -1.11 -21.43 4.21
C GLU A 304 0.13 -21.58 5.10
N PRO A 305 1.16 -20.73 4.95
CA PRO A 305 1.22 -19.50 4.14
C PRO A 305 1.73 -19.71 2.69
N PHE A 306 2.04 -20.95 2.30
CA PHE A 306 2.70 -21.25 1.02
C PHE A 306 1.77 -21.07 -0.18
N ARG A 307 0.51 -21.50 -0.02
CA ARG A 307 -0.50 -21.51 -1.06
C ARG A 307 -0.61 -20.16 -1.78
N ARG A 308 -0.59 -19.06 -1.03
CA ARG A 308 -0.76 -17.71 -1.58
C ARG A 308 0.20 -17.38 -2.70
N ASN A 309 1.50 -17.44 -2.43
CA ASN A 309 2.52 -17.06 -3.40
C ASN A 309 2.55 -18.04 -4.58
N ILE A 310 2.26 -19.33 -4.36
CA ILE A 310 2.20 -20.32 -5.44
C ILE A 310 1.04 -20.00 -6.40
N GLU A 311 -0.15 -19.66 -5.89
CA GLU A 311 -1.25 -19.21 -6.75
C GLU A 311 -0.91 -17.90 -7.48
N ASP A 312 -0.19 -16.97 -6.83
CA ASP A 312 0.25 -15.73 -7.48
C ASP A 312 1.23 -16.00 -8.64
N ARG A 313 2.09 -17.02 -8.51
CA ARG A 313 2.97 -17.50 -9.59
C ARG A 313 2.19 -18.19 -10.70
N ALA A 314 1.20 -19.02 -10.36
CA ALA A 314 0.29 -19.59 -11.34
C ALA A 314 -0.43 -18.49 -12.13
N ALA A 315 -0.94 -17.47 -11.44
CA ALA A 315 -1.60 -16.31 -12.02
C ALA A 315 -0.66 -15.51 -12.95
N HIS A 316 0.63 -15.38 -12.62
CA HIS A 316 1.61 -14.79 -13.54
C HIS A 316 1.66 -15.52 -14.88
N TRP A 317 1.74 -16.86 -14.85
CA TRP A 317 1.77 -17.66 -16.07
C TRP A 317 0.45 -17.68 -16.83
N TYR A 318 -0.70 -17.71 -16.14
CA TYR A 318 -2.00 -17.55 -16.80
C TYR A 318 -2.12 -16.22 -17.53
N ARG A 319 -1.67 -15.11 -16.92
CA ARG A 319 -1.66 -13.78 -17.56
C ARG A 319 -0.82 -13.77 -18.84
N LEU A 320 0.35 -14.40 -18.82
CA LEU A 320 1.23 -14.49 -20.00
C LEU A 320 0.69 -15.43 -21.08
N ALA A 321 -0.11 -16.43 -20.71
CA ALA A 321 -0.76 -17.35 -21.65
C ALA A 321 -2.00 -16.72 -22.30
N LEU A 322 -2.78 -15.96 -21.53
CA LEU A 322 -4.13 -15.52 -21.87
C LEU A 322 -4.30 -14.93 -23.28
N PRO A 323 -3.40 -14.06 -23.80
CA PRO A 323 -3.56 -13.50 -25.15
C PRO A 323 -3.52 -14.54 -26.29
N GLY A 324 -2.91 -15.71 -26.06
CA GLY A 324 -2.81 -16.79 -27.03
C GLY A 324 -3.76 -17.97 -26.77
N LEU A 325 -4.63 -17.87 -25.77
CA LEU A 325 -5.61 -18.91 -25.45
C LEU A 325 -6.96 -18.66 -26.13
N SER A 326 -7.71 -19.73 -26.35
CA SER A 326 -9.09 -19.67 -26.85
C SER A 326 -9.96 -20.75 -26.18
N GLY A 327 -11.28 -20.64 -26.36
CA GLY A 327 -12.25 -21.60 -25.82
C GLY A 327 -12.17 -21.78 -24.30
N LEU A 328 -12.34 -23.02 -23.83
CA LEU A 328 -12.39 -23.34 -22.40
C LEU A 328 -11.08 -23.05 -21.66
N ALA A 329 -9.93 -23.16 -22.31
CA ALA A 329 -8.65 -22.86 -21.67
C ALA A 329 -8.53 -21.37 -21.28
N MET A 330 -9.00 -20.48 -22.16
CA MET A 330 -9.08 -19.04 -21.89
C MET A 330 -10.02 -18.76 -20.70
N GLU A 331 -11.18 -19.40 -20.66
CA GLU A 331 -12.16 -19.20 -19.58
C GLU A 331 -11.66 -19.72 -18.23
N VAL A 332 -10.99 -20.88 -18.21
CA VAL A 332 -10.34 -21.40 -16.98
C VAL A 332 -9.27 -20.44 -16.48
N ALA A 333 -8.42 -19.91 -17.38
CA ALA A 333 -7.39 -18.95 -17.02
C ALA A 333 -8.00 -17.66 -16.44
N ARG A 334 -9.06 -17.11 -17.06
CA ARG A 334 -9.79 -15.94 -16.55
C ARG A 334 -10.34 -16.18 -15.15
N LYS A 335 -11.06 -17.27 -14.95
CA LYS A 335 -11.64 -17.60 -13.65
C LYS A 335 -10.58 -17.75 -12.55
N ARG A 336 -9.47 -18.43 -12.84
CA ARG A 336 -8.35 -18.58 -11.89
C ARG A 336 -7.70 -17.23 -11.53
N LEU A 337 -7.60 -16.32 -12.50
CA LEU A 337 -7.11 -14.96 -12.24
C LEU A 337 -8.08 -14.16 -11.36
N GLU A 338 -9.38 -14.27 -11.62
CA GLU A 338 -10.42 -13.66 -10.77
C GLU A 338 -10.38 -14.23 -9.35
N ASP A 339 -10.22 -15.55 -9.18
CA ASP A 339 -10.15 -16.19 -7.86
C ASP A 339 -8.99 -15.64 -7.02
N VAL A 340 -7.79 -15.52 -7.62
CA VAL A 340 -6.60 -14.94 -6.98
C VAL A 340 -6.81 -13.48 -6.62
N GLU A 341 -7.45 -12.72 -7.51
CA GLU A 341 -7.77 -11.33 -7.28
C GLU A 341 -8.78 -11.16 -6.12
N GLN A 342 -9.87 -11.92 -6.11
CA GLN A 342 -10.87 -11.88 -5.03
C GLN A 342 -10.27 -12.29 -3.68
N ARG A 343 -9.35 -13.26 -3.66
CA ARG A 343 -8.57 -13.55 -2.46
C ARG A 343 -7.73 -12.34 -2.04
N SER A 344 -6.97 -11.73 -2.95
CA SER A 344 -6.14 -10.55 -2.64
C SER A 344 -6.94 -9.41 -2.02
N LEU A 345 -8.18 -9.20 -2.47
CA LEU A 345 -9.09 -8.21 -1.90
C LEU A 345 -9.51 -8.59 -0.48
N ARG A 346 -9.92 -9.84 -0.25
CA ARG A 346 -10.26 -10.35 1.09
C ARG A 346 -9.09 -10.26 2.07
N ASP A 347 -7.86 -10.57 1.63
CA ASP A 347 -6.65 -10.49 2.46
C ASP A 347 -6.34 -9.06 2.91
N ARG A 348 -6.71 -8.07 2.09
CA ARG A 348 -6.66 -6.63 2.41
C ARG A 348 -7.86 -6.16 3.23
N ASN A 349 -8.68 -7.08 3.72
CA ASN A 349 -9.95 -6.81 4.41
C ASN A 349 -10.91 -5.96 3.57
N LEU A 350 -10.90 -6.08 2.24
CA LEU A 350 -11.82 -5.32 1.39
C LEU A 350 -13.09 -6.11 1.13
N ALA A 351 -14.24 -5.51 1.45
CA ALA A 351 -15.57 -6.04 1.17
C ALA A 351 -16.29 -5.18 0.11
N PRO A 352 -17.19 -5.75 -0.72
CA PRO A 352 -17.86 -5.00 -1.78
C PRO A 352 -18.76 -3.86 -1.27
N GLY A 353 -18.79 -2.74 -2.01
CA GLY A 353 -19.55 -1.53 -1.72
C GLY A 353 -18.74 -0.44 -1.01
N VAL A 354 -19.30 0.77 -0.90
CA VAL A 354 -18.72 1.94 -0.22
C VAL A 354 -19.53 2.29 1.03
N LEU A 355 -18.86 2.83 2.05
CA LEU A 355 -19.52 3.30 3.26
C LEU A 355 -20.04 4.72 3.04
N ALA A 356 -21.34 4.93 3.24
CA ALA A 356 -22.03 6.22 3.13
C ALA A 356 -22.33 6.77 4.53
N GLU A 357 -21.66 7.84 4.91
CA GLU A 357 -21.91 8.62 6.12
C GLU A 357 -23.03 9.64 5.82
N LEU A 358 -24.14 9.56 6.55
CA LEU A 358 -25.32 10.41 6.36
C LEU A 358 -25.33 11.56 7.37
N TYR A 359 -25.62 12.77 6.91
CA TYR A 359 -25.60 13.98 7.74
C TYR A 359 -26.86 14.82 7.57
N ARG A 360 -27.37 15.37 8.68
CA ARG A 360 -28.32 16.49 8.65
C ARG A 360 -27.54 17.79 8.45
N GLY A 361 -28.06 18.61 7.53
CA GLY A 361 -27.45 19.85 7.07
C GLY A 361 -26.54 19.65 5.84
N PRO A 362 -26.41 20.68 4.97
CA PRO A 362 -25.65 20.60 3.72
C PRO A 362 -24.13 20.70 3.91
N ALA A 363 -23.63 20.98 5.11
CA ALA A 363 -22.22 21.16 5.42
C ALA A 363 -21.65 20.10 6.39
N PHE A 364 -22.20 18.89 6.38
CA PHE A 364 -21.76 17.75 7.21
C PHE A 364 -21.87 18.02 8.72
N GLU A 365 -22.89 18.76 9.15
CA GLU A 365 -23.01 19.34 10.49
C GLU A 365 -23.31 18.28 11.56
N GLN A 366 -24.30 17.42 11.30
CA GLN A 366 -24.75 16.42 12.27
C GLN A 366 -24.77 15.04 11.63
N PHE A 367 -23.79 14.19 12.01
CA PHE A 367 -23.78 12.78 11.65
C PHE A 367 -25.03 12.06 12.17
N VAL A 368 -25.61 11.21 11.33
CA VAL A 368 -26.81 10.42 11.64
C VAL A 368 -26.45 8.95 11.80
N LYS A 369 -25.97 8.33 10.71
CA LYS A 369 -25.59 6.91 10.66
C LYS A 369 -24.70 6.63 9.47
N THR A 370 -24.08 5.45 9.45
CA THR A 370 -23.38 4.93 8.27
C THR A 370 -24.20 3.81 7.64
N ARG A 371 -24.25 3.75 6.31
CA ARG A 371 -24.81 2.60 5.57
C ARG A 371 -23.87 2.11 4.48
N LEU A 372 -24.12 0.91 3.97
CA LEU A 372 -23.40 0.33 2.86
C LEU A 372 -24.14 0.58 1.54
N ASP A 373 -23.51 1.29 0.61
CA ASP A 373 -24.03 1.49 -0.74
C ASP A 373 -23.21 0.66 -1.74
N ARG A 374 -23.89 -0.12 -2.58
CA ARG A 374 -23.21 -0.94 -3.62
C ARG A 374 -22.80 -0.13 -4.85
N GLN A 375 -23.35 1.06 -5.01
CA GLN A 375 -23.10 1.96 -6.13
C GLN A 375 -23.40 3.39 -5.70
N ILE A 376 -22.83 4.38 -6.41
CA ILE A 376 -23.18 5.80 -6.28
C ILE A 376 -23.92 6.22 -7.57
N ASP A 377 -25.18 5.79 -7.68
CA ASP A 377 -26.09 6.16 -8.77
C ASP A 377 -27.51 6.28 -8.21
N PHE A 378 -27.85 7.47 -7.72
CA PHE A 378 -29.08 7.74 -6.97
C PHE A 378 -29.87 8.88 -7.60
N ASP A 379 -31.19 8.69 -7.69
CA ASP A 379 -32.17 9.71 -8.05
C ASP A 379 -33.31 9.64 -7.03
N TRP A 380 -33.26 10.51 -6.03
CA TRP A 380 -34.26 10.53 -4.96
C TRP A 380 -35.47 11.39 -5.31
N GLY A 381 -35.42 12.12 -6.44
CA GLY A 381 -36.49 13.03 -6.83
C GLY A 381 -36.69 14.09 -5.76
N ASP A 382 -37.91 14.27 -5.29
CA ASP A 382 -38.28 15.16 -4.18
C ASP A 382 -38.25 14.44 -2.82
N GLY A 383 -37.64 13.27 -2.72
CA GLY A 383 -37.51 12.47 -1.50
C GLY A 383 -36.17 12.62 -0.80
N ALA A 384 -36.03 11.94 0.33
CA ALA A 384 -34.79 11.84 1.08
C ALA A 384 -34.07 10.51 0.78
N PRO A 385 -32.73 10.47 0.90
CA PRO A 385 -31.96 9.24 0.76
C PRO A 385 -32.26 8.20 1.84
N ASP A 386 -32.80 8.63 2.99
CA ASP A 386 -33.07 7.81 4.15
C ASP A 386 -34.16 8.47 5.02
N GLU A 387 -34.99 7.68 5.70
CA GLU A 387 -36.06 8.18 6.58
C GLU A 387 -35.54 9.07 7.73
N ALA A 388 -34.29 8.84 8.15
CA ALA A 388 -33.64 9.61 9.21
C ALA A 388 -33.08 10.95 8.71
N LEU A 389 -33.21 11.27 7.42
CA LEU A 389 -32.79 12.55 6.83
C LEU A 389 -34.00 13.40 6.40
N PRO A 390 -33.88 14.73 6.49
CA PRO A 390 -34.88 15.62 5.90
C PRO A 390 -34.91 15.48 4.37
N ARG A 391 -36.03 15.90 3.77
CA ARG A 391 -36.21 15.96 2.31
C ARG A 391 -35.12 16.80 1.62
N ASP A 392 -34.83 17.95 2.20
CA ASP A 392 -33.86 18.94 1.73
C ASP A 392 -32.81 19.18 2.83
N MET A 393 -31.71 19.87 2.51
CA MET A 393 -30.69 20.29 3.49
C MET A 393 -30.03 19.09 4.19
N PHE A 394 -29.46 18.18 3.41
CA PHE A 394 -28.69 17.04 3.90
C PHE A 394 -27.37 16.91 3.15
N SER A 395 -26.46 16.11 3.69
CA SER A 395 -25.22 15.77 3.00
C SER A 395 -24.84 14.31 3.21
N ILE A 396 -24.10 13.75 2.25
CA ILE A 396 -23.65 12.36 2.25
C ILE A 396 -22.16 12.35 1.91
N ARG A 397 -21.39 11.58 2.68
CA ARG A 397 -19.99 11.29 2.36
C ARG A 397 -19.81 9.80 2.14
N TRP A 398 -19.46 9.42 0.90
CA TRP A 398 -19.02 8.07 0.61
C TRP A 398 -17.51 7.95 0.79
N ARG A 399 -17.07 6.86 1.42
CA ARG A 399 -15.67 6.46 1.56
C ARG A 399 -15.50 5.00 1.15
N GLY A 400 -14.40 4.73 0.45
CA GLY A 400 -14.00 3.37 0.15
C GLY A 400 -12.82 3.32 -0.79
N VAL A 401 -12.83 2.29 -1.63
CA VAL A 401 -11.78 1.96 -2.58
C VAL A 401 -12.42 1.71 -3.94
N LEU A 402 -11.89 2.39 -4.96
CA LEU A 402 -12.20 2.17 -6.36
C LEU A 402 -11.18 1.19 -6.95
N ARG A 403 -11.66 0.06 -7.46
CA ARG A 403 -10.84 -0.93 -8.17
C ARG A 403 -10.81 -0.62 -9.65
N VAL A 404 -9.61 -0.45 -10.19
CA VAL A 404 -9.35 -0.23 -11.62
C VAL A 404 -8.62 -1.45 -12.18
N THR A 405 -9.21 -2.11 -13.17
CA THR A 405 -8.65 -3.35 -13.75
C THR A 405 -7.80 -3.08 -15.00
N THR A 406 -7.99 -1.93 -15.65
CA THR A 406 -7.26 -1.52 -16.86
C THR A 406 -6.59 -0.19 -16.61
N ALA A 407 -5.26 -0.14 -16.70
CA ALA A 407 -4.52 1.11 -16.56
C ALA A 407 -4.79 2.02 -17.77
N GLY A 408 -4.83 3.33 -17.54
CA GLY A 408 -4.93 4.32 -18.61
C GLY A 408 -5.66 5.57 -18.18
N ARG A 409 -6.02 6.38 -19.18
CA ARG A 409 -6.75 7.64 -18.97
C ARG A 409 -8.25 7.39 -18.85
N TYR A 410 -8.80 7.72 -17.70
CA TYR A 410 -10.24 7.68 -17.42
C TYR A 410 -10.82 9.08 -17.47
N GLN A 411 -12.04 9.22 -17.96
CA GLN A 411 -12.85 10.42 -17.72
C GLN A 411 -13.80 10.13 -16.56
N LEU A 412 -13.67 10.83 -15.44
CA LEU A 412 -14.56 10.72 -14.29
C LEU A 412 -15.55 11.89 -14.29
N ALA A 413 -16.79 11.62 -13.93
CA ALA A 413 -17.83 12.65 -13.86
C ALA A 413 -18.75 12.47 -12.66
N VAL A 414 -19.21 13.59 -12.12
CA VAL A 414 -20.26 13.67 -11.10
C VAL A 414 -21.45 14.42 -11.67
N GLN A 415 -22.63 13.79 -11.63
CA GLN A 415 -23.90 14.44 -11.95
C GLN A 415 -24.71 14.54 -10.67
N ALA A 416 -24.96 15.76 -10.21
CA ALA A 416 -25.62 15.99 -8.94
C ALA A 416 -26.54 17.20 -9.03
N ASN A 417 -27.56 17.24 -8.17
CA ASN A 417 -28.27 18.49 -7.87
C ASN A 417 -27.55 19.18 -6.69
N ALA A 418 -27.56 20.51 -6.61
CA ALA A 418 -26.74 21.25 -5.65
C ALA A 418 -25.23 21.00 -5.83
N GLY A 419 -24.50 20.32 -4.95
CA GLY A 419 -23.03 20.27 -5.06
C GLY A 419 -22.39 18.94 -4.73
N ALA A 420 -21.23 18.70 -5.32
CA ALA A 420 -20.46 17.49 -5.09
C ALA A 420 -18.94 17.72 -5.25
N ARG A 421 -18.16 16.88 -4.57
CA ARG A 421 -16.71 16.79 -4.68
C ARG A 421 -16.28 15.34 -4.78
N LEU A 422 -15.24 15.09 -5.57
CA LEU A 422 -14.65 13.76 -5.77
C LEU A 422 -13.16 13.80 -5.45
N TRP A 423 -12.72 12.84 -4.64
CA TRP A 423 -11.31 12.61 -4.36
C TRP A 423 -10.90 11.20 -4.76
N ILE A 424 -9.73 11.12 -5.39
CA ILE A 424 -9.03 9.87 -5.68
C ILE A 424 -7.62 9.99 -5.09
N ASP A 425 -7.18 9.00 -4.33
CA ASP A 425 -5.84 8.97 -3.72
C ASP A 425 -5.52 10.21 -2.87
N GLY A 426 -6.54 10.67 -2.13
CA GLY A 426 -6.49 11.85 -1.28
C GLY A 426 -6.48 13.19 -2.03
N ARG A 427 -6.43 13.20 -3.36
CA ARG A 427 -6.43 14.42 -4.19
C ARG A 427 -7.85 14.76 -4.62
N CYS A 428 -8.26 16.02 -4.45
CA CYS A 428 -9.54 16.51 -4.96
C CYS A 428 -9.42 16.65 -6.49
N ILE A 429 -10.14 15.83 -7.24
CA ILE A 429 -10.09 15.84 -8.70
C ILE A 429 -11.31 16.51 -9.33
N ILE A 430 -12.41 16.63 -8.58
CA ILE A 430 -13.57 17.46 -8.95
C ILE A 430 -13.99 18.23 -7.70
N ASP A 431 -14.05 19.56 -7.83
CA ASP A 431 -14.66 20.46 -6.85
C ASP A 431 -15.77 21.27 -7.52
N ALA A 432 -17.02 20.83 -7.36
CA ALA A 432 -18.17 21.38 -8.06
C ALA A 432 -19.24 21.80 -7.05
N PRO A 433 -19.16 23.04 -6.52
CA PRO A 433 -20.03 23.46 -5.43
C PRO A 433 -21.47 23.75 -5.84
N ASN A 434 -21.73 23.89 -7.15
CA ASN A 434 -23.06 24.08 -7.71
C ASN A 434 -23.19 23.41 -9.09
N LEU A 435 -24.14 22.50 -9.21
CA LEU A 435 -24.46 21.66 -10.34
C LEU A 435 -25.97 21.68 -10.67
N THR A 436 -26.79 22.45 -9.93
CA THR A 436 -28.26 22.47 -10.06
C THR A 436 -28.76 22.79 -11.48
N ARG A 437 -27.97 23.51 -12.29
CA ARG A 437 -28.30 23.82 -13.70
C ARG A 437 -27.45 23.04 -14.71
N SER A 438 -26.58 22.14 -14.27
CA SER A 438 -25.66 21.39 -15.11
C SER A 438 -26.23 20.01 -15.47
N ARG A 439 -26.81 19.87 -16.67
CA ARG A 439 -27.27 18.57 -17.16
C ARG A 439 -26.13 17.57 -17.37
N SER A 440 -24.93 18.07 -17.70
CA SER A 440 -23.74 17.24 -17.99
C SER A 440 -22.89 16.92 -16.75
N GLY A 441 -23.21 17.53 -15.59
CA GLY A 441 -22.41 17.42 -14.38
C GLY A 441 -21.04 18.13 -14.48
N ALA A 442 -20.14 17.80 -13.57
CA ALA A 442 -18.71 18.16 -13.65
C ALA A 442 -17.90 16.93 -14.05
N ARG A 443 -16.80 17.14 -14.80
CA ARG A 443 -15.94 16.05 -15.30
C ARG A 443 -14.47 16.42 -15.27
N THR A 444 -13.62 15.41 -15.21
CA THR A 444 -12.17 15.54 -15.24
C THR A 444 -11.53 14.30 -15.88
N GLU A 445 -10.32 14.45 -16.41
CA GLU A 445 -9.49 13.31 -16.85
C GLU A 445 -8.49 12.96 -15.74
N VAL A 446 -8.31 11.67 -15.51
CA VAL A 446 -7.32 11.16 -14.54
C VAL A 446 -6.66 9.90 -15.09
N ASP A 447 -5.34 9.83 -14.98
CA ASP A 447 -4.60 8.61 -15.29
C ASP A 447 -4.66 7.68 -14.06
N LEU A 448 -5.24 6.50 -14.24
CA LEU A 448 -5.37 5.48 -13.19
C LEU A 448 -4.53 4.26 -13.54
N ALA A 449 -3.84 3.72 -12.53
CA ALA A 449 -3.14 2.45 -12.66
C ALA A 449 -4.16 1.30 -12.59
N ALA A 450 -3.78 0.11 -13.05
CA ALA A 450 -4.56 -1.10 -12.79
C ALA A 450 -4.35 -1.54 -11.34
N ASP A 451 -4.94 -0.79 -10.40
CA ASP A 451 -4.75 -0.98 -8.96
C ASP A 451 -6.01 -0.53 -8.17
N LEU A 452 -5.88 -0.55 -6.85
CA LEU A 452 -6.83 -0.05 -5.88
C LEU A 452 -6.53 1.42 -5.56
N HIS A 453 -7.54 2.26 -5.74
CA HIS A 453 -7.46 3.69 -5.50
C HIS A 453 -8.36 4.08 -4.34
N SER A 454 -7.89 4.90 -3.40
CA SER A 454 -8.79 5.41 -2.35
C SER A 454 -9.81 6.36 -2.96
N LEU A 455 -11.07 6.23 -2.55
CA LEU A 455 -12.20 6.98 -3.07
C LEU A 455 -12.88 7.73 -1.92
N ARG A 456 -13.13 9.03 -2.14
CA ARG A 456 -14.12 9.79 -1.36
C ARG A 456 -15.01 10.58 -2.29
N VAL A 457 -16.30 10.61 -1.98
CA VAL A 457 -17.27 11.49 -2.62
C VAL A 457 -18.04 12.22 -1.54
N ASP A 458 -18.10 13.55 -1.64
CA ASP A 458 -18.90 14.39 -0.76
C ASP A 458 -20.01 14.98 -1.61
N TYR A 459 -21.26 14.79 -1.20
CA TYR A 459 -22.46 15.35 -1.83
C TYR A 459 -23.24 16.16 -0.79
N TRP A 460 -23.84 17.25 -1.23
CA TRP A 460 -24.79 17.99 -0.42
C TRP A 460 -25.97 18.44 -1.25
N ASP A 461 -27.13 18.27 -0.65
CA ASP A 461 -28.40 18.77 -1.13
C ASP A 461 -28.79 20.03 -0.35
N THR A 462 -29.35 21.01 -1.04
CA THR A 462 -29.86 22.23 -0.42
C THR A 462 -31.37 22.29 -0.50
N THR A 463 -31.94 22.34 -1.70
CA THR A 463 -33.39 22.41 -1.92
C THR A 463 -33.76 21.79 -3.25
N GLY A 464 -34.93 21.16 -3.31
CA GLY A 464 -35.59 20.75 -4.54
C GLY A 464 -35.37 19.28 -4.85
N LEU A 465 -35.00 18.97 -6.09
CA LEU A 465 -34.74 17.58 -6.47
C LEU A 465 -33.36 17.16 -5.97
N ALA A 466 -33.23 15.95 -5.44
CA ALA A 466 -31.97 15.36 -5.01
C ALA A 466 -31.56 14.21 -5.94
N ARG A 467 -30.33 14.29 -6.46
CA ARG A 467 -29.72 13.30 -7.36
C ARG A 467 -28.22 13.31 -7.20
N MET A 468 -27.60 12.14 -7.23
CA MET A 468 -26.14 11.98 -7.24
C MET A 468 -25.72 10.75 -8.03
N ARG A 469 -24.93 10.95 -9.10
CA ARG A 469 -24.38 9.88 -9.93
C ARG A 469 -22.87 10.05 -10.07
N LEU A 470 -22.12 8.99 -9.81
CA LEU A 470 -20.70 8.88 -10.12
C LEU A 470 -20.52 8.03 -11.37
N LEU A 471 -19.98 8.65 -12.41
CA LEU A 471 -19.81 8.06 -13.73
C LEU A 471 -18.33 7.99 -14.09
N TRP A 472 -17.99 7.02 -14.93
CA TRP A 472 -16.67 6.95 -15.57
C TRP A 472 -16.79 6.62 -17.06
N ARG A 473 -15.73 6.93 -17.79
CA ARG A 473 -15.46 6.42 -19.14
C ARG A 473 -14.06 5.79 -19.13
N PRO A 474 -13.97 4.46 -19.15
CA PRO A 474 -12.69 3.75 -19.22
C PRO A 474 -11.90 4.03 -20.51
N PRO A 475 -10.59 3.74 -20.55
CA PRO A 475 -9.79 3.82 -21.77
C PRO A 475 -10.43 3.03 -22.91
N GLY A 476 -10.65 3.69 -24.05
CA GLY A 476 -11.27 3.10 -25.24
C GLY A 476 -12.80 3.00 -25.21
N ALA A 477 -13.46 3.33 -24.10
CA ALA A 477 -14.91 3.42 -24.04
C ALA A 477 -15.42 4.69 -24.75
N ARG A 478 -16.60 4.61 -25.37
CA ARG A 478 -17.21 5.73 -26.11
C ARG A 478 -18.19 6.56 -25.27
N GLU A 479 -18.78 5.95 -24.25
CA GLU A 479 -19.88 6.54 -23.48
C GLU A 479 -19.56 6.53 -21.98
N ASP A 480 -20.17 7.48 -21.25
CA ASP A 480 -20.11 7.53 -19.80
C ASP A 480 -21.05 6.47 -19.23
N GLN A 481 -20.59 5.70 -18.26
CA GLN A 481 -21.41 4.70 -17.56
C GLN A 481 -21.28 4.90 -16.04
N PRO A 482 -22.31 4.52 -15.25
CA PRO A 482 -22.17 4.38 -13.81
C PRO A 482 -21.00 3.46 -13.49
N ILE A 483 -20.21 3.84 -12.48
CA ILE A 483 -19.15 2.95 -11.99
C ILE A 483 -19.83 1.68 -11.47
N PRO A 484 -19.44 0.48 -11.95
CA PRO A 484 -20.13 -0.76 -11.62
C PRO A 484 -19.93 -1.14 -10.15
N PRO A 485 -20.90 -1.81 -9.50
CA PRO A 485 -20.77 -2.25 -8.11
C PRO A 485 -19.50 -3.06 -7.81
N ALA A 486 -19.05 -3.87 -8.77
CA ALA A 486 -17.83 -4.68 -8.67
C ALA A 486 -16.52 -3.86 -8.68
N ALA A 487 -16.59 -2.54 -8.85
CA ALA A 487 -15.45 -1.64 -8.71
C ALA A 487 -15.39 -0.98 -7.33
N PHE A 488 -16.41 -1.13 -6.48
CA PHE A 488 -16.48 -0.50 -5.17
C PHE A 488 -16.18 -1.47 -4.04
N TYR A 489 -15.30 -1.05 -3.14
CA TYR A 489 -14.94 -1.78 -1.92
C TYR A 489 -14.81 -0.84 -0.72
N HIS A 490 -14.90 -1.38 0.48
CA HIS A 490 -14.63 -0.70 1.74
C HIS A 490 -13.79 -1.59 2.65
N ASP A 491 -13.15 -0.99 3.65
CA ASP A 491 -12.47 -1.73 4.70
C ASP A 491 -13.51 -2.44 5.58
N ALA A 492 -13.54 -3.76 5.51
CA ALA A 492 -14.43 -4.65 6.24
C ALA A 492 -14.21 -4.62 7.76
N LEU A 493 -13.06 -4.11 8.23
CA LEU A 493 -12.82 -3.88 9.65
C LEU A 493 -13.53 -2.61 10.16
N THR A 494 -13.91 -1.71 9.25
CA THR A 494 -14.71 -0.53 9.58
C THR A 494 -16.18 -0.93 9.58
N GLN A 495 -16.75 -1.17 10.77
CA GLN A 495 -18.18 -1.46 10.87
C GLN A 495 -19.01 -0.20 10.58
N PRO A 496 -20.17 -0.33 9.90
CA PRO A 496 -21.15 0.74 9.84
C PRO A 496 -21.55 1.14 11.27
N ARG A 497 -21.45 2.43 11.58
CA ARG A 497 -21.88 3.02 12.86
C ARG A 497 -23.38 3.23 12.90
#